data_AF-A0A7W6A3I2-F1
#
_entry.id   AF-A0A7W6A3I2-F1
#
_cell.length_a   1.000
_cell.length_b   1.000
_cell.length_c   1.000
_cell.angle_alpha   90.00
_cell.angle_beta   90.00
_cell.angle_gamma   90.00
#
_symmetry.space_group_name_H-M   'P 1'
#
loop_
_entity.id
_entity.type
_entity.pdbx_description
1 polymer ?
#
loop_
_entity_poly.entity_id
_entity_poly.type
_entity_poly.pdbx_seq_one_letter_code
_entity_poly.pdbx_strand_id
1 'polypeptide(L)'
;MTDQSAPEPTMEEILASIRRIISEDDAPAETPPVAAAPEPAPEPAPEPEPTPEPEPAAAESIFAAPAEPEPQPEPEVADDDVLELTELYEAPASETIGDLDIVEAAPEPVVSAPEPVETPAPAYDALVGESAAASAASAFAGLAASFKKPEPAATSSTEMPFVSGNTVEAMVAEMLRPMLKDWLDNNLPAIVEAAVQREVERIARSA
;
A
#
# COMPACT_ATOMS: atom_id res chain seq x y z
N MET A 1 7.05 19.53 41.14
CA MET A 1 7.33 20.86 40.57
C MET A 1 8.26 20.66 39.40
N THR A 2 7.93 20.88 38.13
CA THR A 2 6.75 21.40 37.46
C THR A 2 6.90 20.92 36.01
N ASP A 3 5.81 20.45 35.42
CA ASP A 3 5.67 20.07 34.02
C ASP A 3 6.11 21.25 33.13
N GLN A 4 7.18 21.08 32.35
CA GLN A 4 7.58 22.07 31.35
C GLN A 4 6.98 21.64 30.01
N SER A 5 5.65 21.70 29.93
CA SER A 5 4.91 21.67 28.68
C SER A 5 5.50 22.75 27.76
N ALA A 6 6.16 22.33 26.67
CA ALA A 6 6.48 23.21 25.57
C ALA A 6 5.16 23.86 25.10
N PRO A 7 5.14 25.18 24.84
CA PRO A 7 3.91 25.82 24.39
C PRO A 7 3.48 25.16 23.09
N GLU A 8 2.33 24.48 23.11
CA GLU A 8 1.68 24.02 21.89
C GLU A 8 1.51 25.26 21.00
N PRO A 9 1.94 25.22 19.73
CA PRO A 9 1.87 26.36 18.85
C PRO A 9 0.42 26.80 18.76
N THR A 10 0.19 28.09 19.02
CA THR A 10 -1.15 28.64 19.04
C THR A 10 -1.75 28.58 17.63
N MET A 11 -3.07 28.42 17.53
CA MET A 11 -3.78 28.36 16.24
C MET A 11 -3.39 29.50 15.29
N GLU A 12 -3.14 30.70 15.83
CA GLU A 12 -2.76 31.88 15.05
C GLU A 12 -1.35 31.76 14.44
N GLU A 13 -0.41 31.10 15.12
CA GLU A 13 0.94 30.83 14.61
C GLU A 13 0.93 29.78 13.51
N ILE A 14 0.09 28.75 13.66
CA ILE A 14 -0.14 27.72 12.63
C ILE A 14 -0.69 28.39 11.37
N LEU A 15 -1.71 29.24 11.51
CA LEU A 15 -2.32 29.97 10.39
C LEU A 15 -1.37 31.00 9.77
N ALA A 16 -0.53 31.66 10.57
CA ALA A 16 0.49 32.59 10.07
C ALA A 16 1.60 31.87 9.29
N SER A 17 2.02 30.68 9.74
CA SER A 17 3.02 29.86 9.06
C SER A 17 2.52 29.38 7.69
N ILE A 18 1.28 28.88 7.62
CA ILE A 18 0.64 28.48 6.36
C ILE A 18 0.52 29.69 5.41
N ARG A 19 0.08 30.85 5.92
CA ARG A 19 -0.06 32.06 5.09
C ARG A 19 1.28 32.54 4.53
N ARG A 20 2.36 32.42 5.31
CA ARG A 20 3.71 32.77 4.85
C ARG A 20 4.20 31.83 3.76
N ILE A 21 4.02 30.52 3.92
CA ILE A 21 4.45 29.52 2.92
C ILE A 21 3.72 29.76 1.59
N ILE A 22 2.39 29.97 1.63
CA ILE A 22 1.61 30.21 0.40
C ILE A 22 2.00 31.54 -0.28
N SER A 23 2.27 32.58 0.50
CA SER A 23 2.67 33.88 -0.06
C SER A 23 4.10 33.87 -0.63
N GLU A 24 4.96 32.97 -0.14
CA GLU A 24 6.35 32.81 -0.59
C GLU A 24 6.44 31.87 -1.81
N ASP A 25 5.45 30.99 -2.01
CA ASP A 25 5.37 30.02 -3.11
C ASP A 25 4.55 30.51 -4.33
N ASP A 26 3.70 31.55 -4.17
CA ASP A 26 2.95 32.19 -5.29
C ASP A 26 3.83 33.18 -6.08
N ALA A 27 5.01 32.73 -6.52
CA ALA A 27 5.81 33.44 -7.52
C ALA A 27 5.47 32.89 -8.91
N PRO A 28 4.72 33.61 -9.76
CA PRO A 28 4.35 33.12 -11.08
C PRO A 28 5.59 32.99 -11.95
N ALA A 29 5.85 31.77 -12.43
CA ALA A 29 6.83 31.53 -13.48
C ALA A 29 6.43 32.31 -14.75
N GLU A 30 7.17 33.39 -15.04
CA GLU A 30 7.07 34.14 -16.29
C GLU A 30 7.31 33.22 -17.49
N THR A 31 6.30 33.09 -18.34
CA THR A 31 6.42 32.86 -19.79
C THR A 31 5.50 33.91 -20.44
N PRO A 32 5.77 34.52 -21.62
CA PRO A 32 6.50 34.03 -22.80
C PRO A 32 7.33 35.16 -23.53
N PRO A 33 7.69 35.09 -24.85
CA PRO A 33 6.72 35.30 -25.93
C PRO A 33 6.89 34.40 -27.18
N VAL A 34 5.76 34.26 -27.87
CA VAL A 34 5.54 33.69 -29.20
C VAL A 34 6.14 34.57 -30.31
N ALA A 35 6.78 33.95 -31.30
CA ALA A 35 7.01 34.45 -32.68
C ALA A 35 7.29 33.21 -33.55
N ALA A 36 6.76 32.95 -34.74
CA ALA A 36 5.93 33.69 -35.68
C ALA A 36 5.28 32.69 -36.67
N ALA A 37 4.18 33.08 -37.30
CA ALA A 37 3.67 32.55 -38.57
C ALA A 37 3.40 33.77 -39.49
N PRO A 38 3.14 33.68 -40.82
CA PRO A 38 3.16 32.57 -41.80
C PRO A 38 3.85 32.94 -43.16
N GLU A 39 3.98 32.01 -44.13
CA GLU A 39 3.95 32.29 -45.59
C GLU A 39 3.78 30.98 -46.43
N PRO A 40 3.43 31.01 -47.74
CA PRO A 40 2.17 30.49 -48.27
C PRO A 40 2.27 29.22 -49.15
N ALA A 41 1.13 28.58 -49.40
CA ALA A 41 0.98 27.39 -50.24
C ALA A 41 1.14 27.66 -51.76
N PRO A 42 1.49 26.61 -52.53
CA PRO A 42 0.74 26.31 -53.75
C PRO A 42 0.24 24.85 -53.85
N GLU A 43 -0.82 24.72 -54.66
CA GLU A 43 -1.74 23.60 -54.92
C GLU A 43 -1.16 22.31 -55.56
N PRO A 44 -1.96 21.21 -55.63
CA PRO A 44 -1.48 19.83 -55.70
C PRO A 44 -1.31 19.29 -57.13
N ALA A 45 -0.42 18.29 -57.29
CA ALA A 45 -0.33 17.43 -58.47
C ALA A 45 -0.70 15.97 -58.10
N PRO A 46 -1.50 15.25 -58.91
CA PRO A 46 -1.99 13.91 -58.61
C PRO A 46 -1.05 12.82 -59.14
N GLU A 47 -0.82 11.75 -58.37
CA GLU A 47 -0.16 10.52 -58.84
C GLU A 47 -0.40 9.37 -57.83
N PRO A 48 -0.28 8.08 -58.23
CA PRO A 48 -1.30 7.31 -58.96
C PRO A 48 -1.87 6.14 -58.11
N GLU A 49 -2.98 5.56 -58.57
CA GLU A 49 -3.63 4.39 -57.94
C GLU A 49 -2.69 3.17 -57.86
N PRO A 50 -2.64 2.45 -56.72
CA PRO A 50 -1.83 1.24 -56.61
C PRO A 50 -2.46 0.07 -57.40
N THR A 51 -1.64 -0.50 -58.27
CA THR A 51 -1.90 -1.74 -59.03
C THR A 51 -1.90 -2.96 -58.07
N PRO A 52 -2.77 -3.97 -58.28
CA PRO A 52 -2.79 -5.17 -57.44
C PRO A 52 -1.58 -6.08 -57.73
N GLU A 53 -0.81 -6.43 -56.70
CA GLU A 53 0.23 -7.46 -56.74
C GLU A 53 -0.35 -8.88 -56.51
N PRO A 54 0.30 -9.93 -57.06
CA PRO A 54 -0.30 -11.24 -57.31
C PRO A 54 -0.32 -12.18 -56.09
N GLU A 55 -1.30 -13.08 -56.10
CA GLU A 55 -1.53 -14.14 -55.11
C GLU A 55 -0.33 -15.10 -54.96
N PRO A 56 0.13 -15.39 -53.72
CA PRO A 56 1.02 -16.53 -53.49
C PRO A 56 0.22 -17.83 -53.49
N ALA A 57 0.61 -18.70 -54.41
CA ALA A 57 0.17 -20.09 -54.51
C ALA A 57 0.40 -20.86 -53.20
N ALA A 58 -0.62 -21.66 -52.85
CA ALA A 58 -0.64 -22.81 -51.97
C ALA A 58 0.72 -23.27 -51.41
N ALA A 59 1.05 -22.79 -50.22
CA ALA A 59 1.87 -23.53 -49.27
C ALA A 59 0.92 -24.36 -48.38
N GLU A 60 1.22 -25.64 -48.29
CA GLU A 60 0.40 -26.71 -47.75
C GLU A 60 -0.26 -26.40 -46.39
N SER A 61 -1.55 -26.69 -46.33
CA SER A 61 -2.37 -26.60 -45.12
C SER A 61 -1.94 -27.66 -44.11
N ILE A 62 -1.15 -27.26 -43.11
CA ILE A 62 -0.95 -28.03 -41.87
C ILE A 62 -1.83 -27.50 -40.73
N PHE A 63 -2.50 -26.35 -40.94
CA PHE A 63 -3.54 -25.88 -40.03
C PHE A 63 -4.87 -26.47 -40.47
N ALA A 64 -5.20 -27.64 -39.91
CA ALA A 64 -6.58 -28.09 -39.85
C ALA A 64 -7.41 -26.94 -39.25
N ALA A 65 -8.50 -26.57 -39.92
CA ALA A 65 -9.49 -25.67 -39.37
C ALA A 65 -9.84 -26.16 -37.95
N PRO A 66 -9.79 -25.32 -36.89
CA PRO A 66 -10.41 -25.70 -35.65
C PRO A 66 -11.89 -25.85 -35.96
N ALA A 67 -12.39 -27.08 -35.88
CA ALA A 67 -13.82 -27.34 -35.85
C ALA A 67 -14.42 -26.41 -34.79
N GLU A 68 -15.52 -25.72 -35.14
CA GLU A 68 -16.35 -25.05 -34.15
C GLU A 68 -16.63 -26.04 -33.01
N PRO A 69 -16.18 -25.76 -31.78
CA PRO A 69 -16.50 -26.64 -30.66
C PRO A 69 -18.00 -26.56 -30.44
N GLU A 70 -18.67 -27.71 -30.50
CA GLU A 70 -20.02 -27.85 -29.93
C GLU A 70 -20.02 -27.29 -28.50
N PRO A 71 -21.10 -26.62 -28.05
CA PRO A 71 -21.15 -26.01 -26.72
C PRO A 71 -20.99 -27.09 -25.66
N GLN A 72 -19.78 -27.22 -25.12
CA GLN A 72 -19.55 -27.90 -23.87
C GLN A 72 -20.22 -27.08 -22.77
N PRO A 73 -20.88 -27.70 -21.78
CA PRO A 73 -21.36 -26.96 -20.62
C PRO A 73 -20.15 -26.26 -20.00
N GLU A 74 -20.21 -24.93 -19.88
CA GLU A 74 -19.26 -24.16 -19.10
C GLU A 74 -19.17 -24.81 -17.71
N PRO A 75 -17.97 -25.05 -17.16
CA PRO A 75 -17.89 -25.24 -15.73
C PRO A 75 -18.50 -23.99 -15.11
N GLU A 76 -19.55 -24.15 -14.30
CA GLU A 76 -20.00 -23.10 -13.39
C GLU A 76 -18.77 -22.75 -12.54
N VAL A 77 -18.07 -21.69 -12.94
CA VAL A 77 -17.11 -21.03 -12.07
C VAL A 77 -18.01 -20.45 -11.00
N ALA A 78 -18.06 -21.10 -9.83
CA ALA A 78 -18.77 -20.56 -8.70
C ALA A 78 -18.20 -19.16 -8.47
N ASP A 79 -19.01 -18.14 -8.74
CA ASP A 79 -18.72 -16.75 -8.40
C ASP A 79 -18.56 -16.56 -6.87
N ASP A 80 -18.79 -17.63 -6.08
CA ASP A 80 -18.61 -17.72 -4.62
C ASP A 80 -17.15 -17.59 -4.15
N ASP A 81 -16.13 -17.66 -5.03
CA ASP A 81 -14.72 -17.49 -4.64
C ASP A 81 -14.18 -16.06 -4.86
N VAL A 82 -15.06 -15.11 -5.23
CA VAL A 82 -14.74 -13.69 -5.19
C VAL A 82 -14.98 -13.21 -3.75
N LEU A 83 -13.92 -13.23 -2.95
CA LEU A 83 -13.95 -12.74 -1.56
C LEU A 83 -14.51 -11.32 -1.49
N GLU A 84 -15.79 -11.19 -1.17
CA GLU A 84 -16.38 -9.91 -0.81
C GLU A 84 -15.67 -9.44 0.46
N LEU A 85 -14.92 -8.34 0.39
CA LEU A 85 -14.06 -7.84 1.48
C LEU A 85 -14.81 -7.53 2.80
N THR A 86 -16.14 -7.60 2.78
CA THR A 86 -17.05 -7.44 3.91
C THR A 86 -17.55 -8.75 4.50
N GLU A 87 -17.30 -9.88 3.85
CA GLU A 87 -17.66 -11.20 4.36
C GLU A 87 -16.67 -11.61 5.46
N LEU A 88 -17.21 -12.02 6.60
CA LEU A 88 -16.40 -12.47 7.73
C LEU A 88 -15.89 -13.88 7.42
N TYR A 89 -14.58 -14.02 7.24
CA TYR A 89 -13.94 -15.32 7.07
C TYR A 89 -14.27 -16.25 8.25
N GLU A 90 -15.01 -17.32 7.99
CA GLU A 90 -15.28 -18.39 8.95
C GLU A 90 -14.25 -19.49 8.74
N ALA A 91 -13.29 -19.57 9.66
CA ALA A 91 -12.21 -20.55 9.59
C ALA A 91 -12.77 -21.99 9.73
N PRO A 92 -12.29 -22.95 8.93
CA PRO A 92 -12.69 -24.34 9.09
C PRO A 92 -12.22 -24.88 10.45
N ALA A 93 -13.04 -25.71 11.10
CA ALA A 93 -12.80 -26.25 12.46
C ALA A 93 -11.54 -27.13 12.61
N SER A 94 -10.87 -27.43 11.50
CA SER A 94 -9.62 -28.18 11.46
C SER A 94 -8.78 -27.67 10.30
N GLU A 95 -7.81 -26.81 10.60
CA GLU A 95 -6.78 -26.43 9.63
C GLU A 95 -5.69 -27.51 9.62
N THR A 96 -5.35 -28.01 8.43
CA THR A 96 -4.24 -28.96 8.26
C THR A 96 -3.17 -28.29 7.40
N ILE A 97 -1.96 -28.15 7.95
CA ILE A 97 -0.79 -27.71 7.18
C ILE A 97 0.01 -28.96 6.81
N GLY A 98 -0.20 -29.46 5.59
CA GLY A 98 0.42 -30.71 5.14
C GLY A 98 -0.10 -31.93 5.91
N ASP A 99 0.81 -32.68 6.53
CA ASP A 99 0.51 -33.87 7.36
C ASP A 99 0.35 -33.53 8.85
N LEU A 100 0.21 -32.24 9.18
CA LEU A 100 0.12 -31.77 10.56
C LEU A 100 -1.28 -31.21 10.83
N ASP A 101 -2.00 -31.88 11.75
CA ASP A 101 -3.28 -31.42 12.26
C ASP A 101 -3.09 -30.28 13.27
N ILE A 102 -3.64 -29.09 12.98
CA ILE A 102 -3.66 -27.97 13.91
C ILE A 102 -4.91 -28.11 14.78
N VAL A 103 -4.70 -28.56 16.01
CA VAL A 103 -5.74 -28.57 17.03
C VAL A 103 -5.74 -27.19 17.69
N GLU A 104 -6.85 -26.48 17.57
CA GLU A 104 -7.08 -25.28 18.37
C GLU A 104 -6.99 -25.68 19.85
N ALA A 105 -6.06 -25.06 20.58
CA ALA A 105 -5.88 -25.31 22.00
C ALA A 105 -7.15 -24.86 22.71
N ALA A 106 -8.07 -25.79 22.94
CA ALA A 106 -9.26 -25.57 23.75
C ALA A 106 -8.80 -24.93 25.07
N PRO A 107 -9.49 -23.89 25.58
CA PRO A 107 -9.11 -23.27 26.83
C PRO A 107 -9.14 -24.37 27.90
N GLU A 108 -7.95 -24.77 28.35
CA GLU A 108 -7.85 -25.70 29.47
C GLU A 108 -8.67 -25.10 30.63
N PRO A 109 -9.38 -25.93 31.40
CA PRO A 109 -10.10 -25.42 32.56
C PRO A 109 -9.10 -24.62 33.39
N VAL A 110 -9.39 -23.34 33.60
CA VAL A 110 -8.61 -22.45 34.47
C VAL A 110 -8.65 -23.02 35.90
N VAL A 111 -7.81 -24.01 36.17
CA VAL A 111 -7.37 -24.30 37.52
C VAL A 111 -6.80 -22.98 38.00
N SER A 112 -7.40 -22.38 39.03
CA SER A 112 -6.91 -21.14 39.62
C SER A 112 -5.40 -21.23 39.71
N ALA A 113 -4.72 -20.43 38.89
CA ALA A 113 -3.28 -20.31 38.96
C ALA A 113 -2.96 -19.96 40.41
N PRO A 114 -2.18 -20.79 41.14
CA PRO A 114 -1.71 -20.36 42.44
C PRO A 114 -1.02 -19.02 42.24
N GLU A 115 -1.25 -18.06 43.15
CA GLU A 115 -0.36 -16.88 43.25
C GLU A 115 1.08 -17.37 43.08
N PRO A 116 1.95 -16.67 42.31
CA PRO A 116 3.31 -17.12 42.08
C PRO A 116 4.05 -17.11 43.42
N VAL A 117 3.93 -18.20 44.16
CA VAL A 117 4.89 -18.61 45.15
C VAL A 117 6.18 -18.75 44.36
N GLU A 118 7.20 -17.97 44.75
CA GLU A 118 8.59 -18.19 44.38
C GLU A 118 9.02 -19.57 44.91
N THR A 119 8.46 -20.64 44.36
CA THR A 119 9.08 -21.94 44.43
C THR A 119 10.37 -21.80 43.64
N PRO A 120 11.55 -22.03 44.24
CA PRO A 120 12.78 -22.08 43.47
C PRO A 120 12.54 -23.09 42.36
N ALA A 121 12.58 -22.62 41.11
CA ALA A 121 12.47 -23.51 39.96
C ALA A 121 13.45 -24.66 40.21
N PRO A 122 13.04 -25.93 40.01
CA PRO A 122 13.99 -27.01 40.14
C PRO A 122 15.19 -26.67 39.26
N ALA A 123 16.39 -26.75 39.82
CA ALA A 123 17.62 -26.39 39.14
C ALA A 123 17.84 -27.43 38.02
N TYR A 124 17.16 -27.22 36.89
CA TYR A 124 17.48 -27.89 35.66
C TYR A 124 18.89 -27.46 35.28
N ASP A 125 19.71 -28.42 34.86
CA ASP A 125 21.03 -28.09 34.34
C ASP A 125 20.85 -27.16 33.13
N ALA A 126 21.46 -25.98 33.18
CA ALA A 126 21.24 -24.96 32.17
C ALA A 126 21.79 -25.48 30.84
N LEU A 127 20.90 -25.72 29.88
CA LEU A 127 21.27 -26.25 28.55
C LEU A 127 22.20 -25.32 27.77
N VAL A 128 22.28 -24.06 28.19
CA VAL A 128 23.11 -23.01 27.60
C VAL A 128 23.91 -22.35 28.72
N GLY A 129 25.21 -22.17 28.50
CA GLY A 129 26.05 -21.44 29.45
C GLY A 129 25.66 -19.97 29.55
N GLU A 130 25.83 -19.39 30.74
CA GLU A 130 25.49 -17.99 31.04
C GLU A 130 26.06 -17.00 30.01
N SER A 131 27.31 -17.21 29.57
CA SER A 131 27.95 -16.36 28.55
C SER A 131 27.24 -16.42 27.19
N ALA A 132 26.72 -17.58 26.79
CA ALA A 132 26.00 -17.74 25.53
C ALA A 132 24.59 -17.14 25.63
N ALA A 133 23.92 -17.30 26.78
CA ALA A 133 22.64 -16.65 27.06
C ALA A 133 22.76 -15.12 27.04
N ALA A 134 23.77 -14.56 27.70
CA ALA A 134 24.05 -13.12 27.71
C ALA A 134 24.40 -12.58 26.31
N SER A 135 25.12 -13.36 25.51
CA SER A 135 25.45 -13.00 24.11
C SER A 135 24.20 -12.97 23.23
N ALA A 136 23.32 -13.98 23.36
CA ALA A 136 22.05 -14.03 22.63
C ALA A 136 21.14 -12.85 23.04
N ALA A 137 20.99 -12.59 24.33
CA ALA A 137 20.22 -11.46 24.85
C ALA A 137 20.75 -10.11 24.31
N SER A 138 22.07 -9.95 24.24
CA SER A 138 22.70 -8.73 23.68
C SER A 138 22.45 -8.58 22.17
N ALA A 139 22.48 -9.68 21.42
CA ALA A 139 22.17 -9.68 19.98
C ALA A 139 20.70 -9.33 19.71
N PHE A 140 19.76 -9.89 20.47
CA PHE A 140 18.34 -9.54 20.39
C PHE A 140 18.08 -8.09 20.81
N ALA A 141 18.77 -7.59 21.83
CA ALA A 141 18.68 -6.19 22.23
C ALA A 141 19.20 -5.25 21.14
N GLY A 142 20.30 -5.60 20.47
CA GLY A 142 20.83 -4.86 19.33
C GLY A 142 19.88 -4.84 18.13
N LEU A 143 19.23 -5.97 17.83
CA LEU A 143 18.20 -6.05 16.79
C LEU A 143 16.96 -5.23 17.16
N ALA A 144 16.47 -5.34 18.38
CA ALA A 144 15.33 -4.56 18.86
C ALA A 144 15.61 -3.05 18.84
N ALA A 145 16.85 -2.65 19.10
CA ALA A 145 17.28 -1.26 18.96
C ALA A 145 17.29 -0.80 17.49
N SER A 146 17.59 -1.68 16.53
CA SER A 146 17.57 -1.33 15.10
C SER A 146 16.16 -1.08 14.54
N PHE A 147 15.12 -1.70 15.13
CA PHE A 147 13.72 -1.44 14.77
C PHE A 147 13.14 -0.19 15.44
N LYS A 148 13.79 0.33 16.48
CA LYS A 148 13.41 1.63 17.04
C LYS A 148 13.87 2.71 16.07
N LYS A 149 12.90 3.29 15.37
CA LYS A 149 13.04 4.48 14.51
C LYS A 149 14.05 5.44 15.16
N PRO A 150 15.17 5.78 14.50
CA PRO A 150 16.09 6.75 15.06
C PRO A 150 15.36 8.08 15.18
N GLU A 151 15.12 8.50 16.41
CA GLU A 151 14.85 9.91 16.74
C GLU A 151 16.01 10.73 16.15
N PRO A 152 15.77 11.89 15.52
CA PRO A 152 16.81 12.64 14.83
C PRO A 152 17.76 13.27 15.86
N ALA A 153 18.66 12.46 16.41
CA ALA A 153 19.86 12.95 17.05
C ALA A 153 20.74 13.54 15.95
N ALA A 154 20.77 14.88 15.92
CA ALA A 154 21.79 15.61 15.21
C ALA A 154 23.17 15.02 15.55
N THR A 155 24.03 14.97 14.53
CA THR A 155 25.43 14.50 14.55
C THR A 155 25.63 13.02 14.25
N SER A 156 25.89 12.71 12.98
CA SER A 156 27.09 11.99 12.52
C SER A 156 26.95 11.70 11.03
N SER A 157 27.60 12.52 10.22
CA SER A 157 27.76 12.34 8.79
C SER A 157 28.58 11.08 8.51
N THR A 158 27.94 9.97 8.15
CA THR A 158 28.51 8.91 7.33
C THR A 158 27.36 8.20 6.62
N GLU A 159 27.32 8.48 5.32
CA GLU A 159 26.34 8.04 4.34
C GLU A 159 26.30 6.51 4.23
N MET A 160 25.17 5.91 4.59
CA MET A 160 24.64 4.76 3.88
C MET A 160 23.12 4.98 3.75
N PRO A 161 22.59 5.33 2.56
CA PRO A 161 21.18 5.70 2.37
C PRO A 161 20.19 4.55 2.60
N PHE A 162 20.68 3.35 2.96
CA PHE A 162 19.87 2.16 3.17
C PHE A 162 19.72 1.72 4.63
N VAL A 163 20.51 2.26 5.57
CA VAL A 163 20.56 1.73 6.96
C VAL A 163 19.86 2.63 7.98
N SER A 164 19.61 3.90 7.68
CA SER A 164 18.91 4.81 8.59
C SER A 164 17.51 5.17 8.09
N GLY A 165 16.51 4.35 8.44
CA GLY A 165 15.11 4.77 8.51
C GLY A 165 14.32 4.90 7.21
N ASN A 166 14.91 4.62 6.04
CA ASN A 166 14.18 4.59 4.77
C ASN A 166 13.77 3.15 4.45
N THR A 167 12.76 2.64 5.15
CA THR A 167 12.18 1.32 4.85
C THR A 167 11.64 1.32 3.42
N VAL A 168 11.56 0.14 2.79
CA VAL A 168 10.90 -0.02 1.48
C VAL A 168 9.49 0.58 1.52
N GLU A 169 8.81 0.48 2.66
CA GLU A 169 7.54 1.14 2.92
C GLU A 169 7.60 2.67 2.78
N ALA A 170 8.65 3.33 3.29
CA ALA A 170 8.82 4.78 3.13
C ALA A 170 9.00 5.17 1.66
N MET A 171 9.79 4.40 0.89
CA MET A 171 9.94 4.59 -0.55
C MET A 171 8.63 4.37 -1.31
N VAL A 172 7.92 3.28 -1.02
CA VAL A 172 6.63 2.96 -1.65
C VAL A 172 5.57 4.00 -1.29
N ALA A 173 5.54 4.48 -0.05
CA ALA A 173 4.63 5.54 0.38
C ALA A 173 4.93 6.87 -0.32
N GLU A 174 6.19 7.21 -0.54
CA GLU A 174 6.59 8.40 -1.31
C GLU A 174 6.14 8.28 -2.78
N MET A 175 6.24 7.08 -3.37
CA MET A 175 5.81 6.82 -4.74
C MET A 175 4.29 6.76 -4.90
N LEU A 176 3.55 6.22 -3.91
CA LEU A 176 2.09 6.11 -3.97
C LEU A 176 1.36 7.41 -3.63
N ARG A 177 1.98 8.30 -2.85
CA ARG A 177 1.40 9.59 -2.46
C ARG A 177 0.92 10.43 -3.64
N PRO A 178 1.69 10.67 -4.72
CA PRO A 178 1.21 11.42 -5.87
C PRO A 178 0.04 10.73 -6.58
N MET A 179 0.09 9.41 -6.77
CA MET A 179 -0.98 8.67 -7.44
C MET A 179 -2.31 8.71 -6.66
N LEU A 180 -2.24 8.57 -5.33
CA LEU A 180 -3.41 8.67 -4.46
C LEU A 180 -3.96 10.10 -4.42
N LYS A 181 -3.09 11.12 -4.45
CA LYS A 181 -3.52 12.52 -4.51
C LYS A 181 -4.30 12.79 -5.79
N ASP A 182 -3.75 12.43 -6.95
CA ASP A 182 -4.43 12.64 -8.23
C ASP A 182 -5.75 11.88 -8.30
N TRP A 183 -5.81 10.67 -7.73
CA TRP A 183 -7.05 9.92 -7.65
C TRP A 183 -8.08 10.59 -6.73
N LEU A 184 -7.67 11.05 -5.54
CA LEU A 184 -8.56 11.74 -4.60
C LEU A 184 -9.06 13.06 -5.20
N ASP A 185 -8.21 13.84 -5.84
CA ASP A 185 -8.60 15.12 -6.46
C ASP A 185 -9.69 14.91 -7.54
N ASN A 186 -9.66 13.77 -8.25
CA ASN A 186 -10.66 13.43 -9.27
C ASN A 186 -11.93 12.76 -8.73
N ASN A 187 -11.84 11.96 -7.65
CA ASN A 187 -12.94 11.08 -7.21
C ASN A 187 -13.60 11.54 -5.90
N LEU A 188 -12.90 12.29 -5.05
CA LEU A 188 -13.41 12.73 -3.75
C LEU A 188 -14.67 13.62 -3.87
N PRO A 189 -14.78 14.58 -4.83
CA PRO A 189 -15.98 15.40 -4.93
C PRO A 189 -17.27 14.58 -5.11
N ALA A 190 -17.26 13.62 -6.03
CA ALA A 190 -18.42 12.76 -6.28
C ALA A 190 -18.78 11.87 -5.08
N ILE A 191 -17.76 11.33 -4.39
CA ILE A 191 -17.97 10.50 -3.19
C ILE A 191 -18.61 11.33 -2.07
N VAL A 192 -18.14 12.57 -1.86
CA VAL A 192 -18.67 13.46 -0.82
C VAL A 192 -20.10 13.90 -1.16
N GLU A 193 -20.39 14.27 -2.40
CA GLU A 193 -21.75 14.63 -2.82
C GLU A 193 -22.74 13.49 -2.57
N ALA A 194 -22.37 12.25 -2.93
CA ALA A 194 -23.18 11.07 -2.67
C ALA A 194 -23.37 10.79 -1.16
N ALA A 195 -22.34 11.04 -0.35
CA ALA A 195 -22.42 10.89 1.10
C ALA A 195 -23.32 11.96 1.75
N VAL A 196 -23.16 13.23 1.34
CA VAL A 196 -23.98 14.35 1.83
C VAL A 196 -25.43 14.19 1.41
N GLN A 197 -25.70 13.81 0.16
CA GLN A 197 -27.07 13.57 -0.30
C GLN A 197 -27.76 12.49 0.53
N ARG A 198 -27.07 11.37 0.79
CA ARG A 198 -27.56 10.29 1.65
C ARG A 198 -27.83 10.79 3.07
N GLU A 199 -26.98 11.67 3.60
CA GLU A 199 -27.13 12.24 4.95
C GLU A 199 -28.29 13.24 5.04
N VAL A 200 -28.48 14.10 4.03
CA VAL A 200 -29.61 15.04 3.94
C VAL A 200 -30.92 14.29 3.80
N GLU A 201 -30.98 13.25 2.97
CA GLU A 201 -32.17 12.40 2.84
C GLU A 201 -32.51 11.68 4.15
N ARG A 202 -31.49 11.22 4.88
CA ARG A 202 -31.65 10.61 6.20
C ARG A 202 -32.24 11.61 7.20
N ILE A 203 -31.70 12.83 7.24
CA ILE A 203 -32.19 13.90 8.12
C ILE A 203 -33.62 14.29 7.74
N ALA A 204 -33.90 14.47 6.45
CA ALA A 204 -35.22 14.85 5.92
C ALA A 204 -36.29 13.78 6.17
N ARG A 205 -35.91 12.49 6.24
CA ARG A 205 -36.82 11.41 6.65
C ARG A 205 -37.06 11.38 8.16
N SER A 206 -36.08 11.84 8.95
CA SER A 206 -36.14 11.84 10.41
C SER A 206 -36.74 13.12 11.02
N ALA A 207 -36.89 14.17 10.23
CA ALA A 207 -37.52 15.44 10.59
C ALA A 207 -39.01 15.43 10.25
#